data_AF-A0A221W630-F1
#
_entry.id   AF-A0A221W630-F1
#
_cell.length_a   1.000
_cell.length_b   1.000
_cell.length_c   1.000
_cell.angle_alpha   90.00
_cell.angle_beta   90.00
_cell.angle_gamma   90.00
#
_symmetry.space_group_name_H-M   'P 1'
#
loop_
_entity.id
_entity.type
_entity.pdbx_description
1 polymer ?
#
loop_
_entity_poly.entity_id
_entity_poly.type
_entity_poly.pdbx_seq_one_letter_code
_entity_poly.pdbx_strand_id
1 'polypeptide(L)'
;MTVRASDRPGITVTLSPMSPGDEVAAGLIYRADARWDGGVVRISVPRPTGGGVVTGMTVINGRIVGAQMANGHVFGGAVSVLVEVPTGTAISVTTESADVRTLGTVSEAWVWTVSGDVAVDTVSSLVAQTVSGDVRSSVGPTLVDRARVKTTSGDVDLRASGPASVSTVSGDVRLHGTGPSADLTARTVSGDITISADPSARIAPIARTVSGRVRTPAVQGRGW
;
A
#
# COMPACT_ATOMS: atom_id res chain seq x y z
N MET A 1 21.13 11.69 -5.21
CA MET A 1 21.89 11.14 -6.36
C MET A 1 20.89 10.37 -7.21
N THR A 2 20.54 10.86 -8.41
CA THR A 2 19.54 10.19 -9.25
C THR A 2 20.17 8.99 -9.96
N VAL A 3 19.88 7.77 -9.51
CA VAL A 3 20.25 6.54 -10.23
C VAL A 3 19.16 6.26 -11.26
N ARG A 4 19.38 6.65 -12.52
CA ARG A 4 18.46 6.34 -13.62
C ARG A 4 18.60 4.86 -13.97
N ALA A 5 17.61 4.04 -13.60
CA ALA A 5 17.52 2.67 -14.09
C ALA A 5 17.22 2.71 -15.61
N SER A 6 18.25 2.36 -16.37
CA SER A 6 18.36 2.12 -17.83
C SER A 6 17.12 2.15 -18.75
N ASP A 7 17.26 2.91 -19.86
CA ASP A 7 16.88 2.59 -21.25
C ASP A 7 15.42 2.35 -21.67
N ARG A 8 14.42 2.72 -20.85
CA ARG A 8 13.01 2.76 -21.30
C ARG A 8 12.41 4.17 -21.18
N PRO A 9 11.86 4.74 -22.27
CA PRO A 9 11.07 5.96 -22.18
C PRO A 9 9.92 5.80 -21.18
N GLY A 10 9.79 6.73 -20.24
CA GLY A 10 8.67 6.78 -19.29
C GLY A 10 8.89 6.08 -17.95
N ILE A 11 10.05 5.47 -17.70
CA ILE A 11 10.43 4.93 -16.38
C ILE A 11 11.58 5.77 -15.80
N THR A 12 11.43 6.27 -14.57
CA THR A 12 12.47 6.99 -13.84
C THR A 12 12.51 6.52 -12.41
N VAL A 13 13.71 6.22 -11.92
CA VAL A 13 13.98 5.89 -10.51
C VAL A 13 14.83 7.00 -9.93
N THR A 14 14.44 7.51 -8.77
CA THR A 14 15.18 8.54 -8.04
C THR A 14 15.38 8.09 -6.60
N LEU A 15 16.63 8.10 -6.15
CA LEU A 15 17.03 7.80 -4.79
C LEU A 15 17.62 9.05 -4.15
N SER A 16 17.16 9.41 -2.96
CA SER A 16 17.66 10.60 -2.26
C SER A 16 17.66 10.40 -0.75
N PRO A 17 18.66 10.95 -0.03
CA PRO A 17 18.59 11.04 1.42
C PRO A 17 17.37 11.86 1.84
N MET A 18 16.66 11.45 2.88
CA MET A 18 15.58 12.26 3.44
C MET A 18 16.10 13.49 4.18
N SER A 19 17.29 13.36 4.78
CA SER A 19 17.99 14.46 5.45
C SER A 19 19.19 14.90 4.61
N PRO A 20 19.28 16.18 4.21
CA PRO A 20 20.47 16.71 3.54
C PRO A 20 21.74 16.47 4.37
N GLY A 21 22.79 15.95 3.74
CA GLY A 21 24.07 15.65 4.42
C GLY A 21 24.13 14.30 5.15
N ASP A 22 23.10 13.46 5.07
CA ASP A 22 23.11 12.12 5.66
C ASP A 22 24.05 11.18 4.87
N GLU A 23 25.27 11.01 5.39
CA GLU A 23 26.30 10.16 4.79
C GLU A 23 25.93 8.66 4.81
N VAL A 24 25.17 8.22 5.82
CA VAL A 24 24.70 6.83 5.90
C VAL A 24 23.72 6.59 4.76
N ALA A 25 22.74 7.49 4.56
CA ALA A 25 21.80 7.41 3.45
C ALA A 25 22.51 7.51 2.09
N ALA A 26 23.49 8.42 1.94
CA ALA A 26 24.29 8.52 0.72
C ALA A 26 25.04 7.22 0.42
N GLY A 27 25.62 6.58 1.44
CA GLY A 27 26.29 5.29 1.33
C GLY A 27 25.34 4.15 0.95
N LEU A 28 24.11 4.15 1.47
CA LEU A 28 23.07 3.18 1.08
C LEU A 28 22.65 3.36 -0.38
N ILE A 29 22.44 4.61 -0.81
CA ILE A 29 22.09 4.95 -2.18
C ILE A 29 23.20 4.55 -3.16
N TYR A 30 24.46 4.77 -2.80
CA TYR A 30 25.60 4.37 -3.63
C TYR A 30 25.66 2.86 -3.86
N ARG A 31 25.23 2.06 -2.87
CA ARG A 31 25.17 0.61 -2.97
C ARG A 31 23.83 0.08 -3.50
N ALA A 32 22.87 0.96 -3.77
CA ALA A 32 21.57 0.56 -4.29
C ALA A 32 21.71 0.04 -5.72
N ASP A 33 20.90 -0.97 -6.03
CA ASP A 33 20.90 -1.64 -7.32
C ASP A 33 19.53 -1.42 -7.97
N ALA A 34 19.52 -0.93 -9.20
CA ALA A 34 18.30 -0.77 -9.99
C ALA A 34 18.51 -1.41 -11.35
N ARG A 35 17.84 -2.54 -11.59
CA ARG A 35 18.00 -3.38 -12.78
C ARG A 35 16.70 -3.51 -13.54
N TRP A 36 16.82 -3.57 -14.86
CA TRP A 36 15.74 -3.97 -15.75
C TRP A 36 15.91 -5.44 -16.16
N ASP A 37 14.87 -6.23 -15.99
CA ASP A 37 14.83 -7.64 -16.38
C ASP A 37 13.47 -7.98 -16.98
N GLY A 38 13.42 -8.23 -18.29
CA GLY A 38 12.25 -8.82 -18.95
C GLY A 38 10.91 -8.07 -18.79
N GLY A 39 10.90 -6.75 -18.59
CA GLY A 39 9.66 -5.99 -18.31
C GLY A 39 9.51 -5.53 -16.87
N VAL A 40 10.46 -5.87 -16.00
CA VAL A 40 10.42 -5.61 -14.56
C VAL A 40 11.57 -4.68 -14.17
N VAL A 41 11.28 -3.58 -13.46
CA VAL A 41 12.31 -2.83 -12.73
C VAL A 41 12.44 -3.43 -11.34
N ARG A 42 13.62 -3.94 -11.02
CA ARG A 42 13.97 -4.39 -9.67
C ARG A 42 14.84 -3.32 -9.03
N ILE A 43 14.43 -2.83 -7.87
CA ILE A 43 15.16 -1.81 -7.12
C ILE A 43 15.45 -2.37 -5.73
N SER A 44 16.71 -2.35 -5.33
CA SER A 44 17.15 -2.88 -4.05
C SER A 44 18.02 -1.84 -3.37
N VAL A 45 17.57 -1.33 -2.22
CA VAL A 45 18.40 -0.50 -1.34
C VAL A 45 18.97 -1.43 -0.27
N PRO A 46 20.30 -1.58 -0.17
CA PRO A 46 20.92 -2.50 0.77
C PRO A 46 20.80 -1.99 2.21
N ARG A 47 21.05 -2.89 3.16
CA ARG A 47 21.02 -2.59 4.59
C ARG A 47 22.17 -1.68 5.02
N PRO A 48 22.02 -0.88 6.09
CA PRO A 48 23.15 -0.40 6.88
C PRO A 48 23.85 -1.63 7.51
N THR A 49 25.17 -1.74 7.38
CA THR A 49 25.95 -2.80 8.03
C THR A 49 25.79 -2.69 9.55
N GLY A 50 25.17 -3.68 10.22
CA GLY A 50 24.97 -3.65 11.68
C GLY A 50 23.78 -4.42 12.29
N GLY A 51 22.87 -4.99 11.50
CA GLY A 51 21.84 -5.95 11.97
C GLY A 51 20.39 -5.57 11.64
N GLY A 52 19.76 -6.36 10.74
CA GLY A 52 18.32 -6.40 10.38
C GLY A 52 17.73 -5.14 9.71
N VAL A 53 16.75 -5.16 8.78
CA VAL A 53 16.12 -6.19 7.91
C VAL A 53 16.13 -5.63 6.46
N VAL A 54 15.85 -6.49 5.47
CA VAL A 54 15.89 -6.17 4.02
C VAL A 54 14.52 -5.71 3.66
N THR A 55 14.42 -4.86 2.63
CA THR A 55 13.29 -4.97 1.72
C THR A 55 13.57 -4.46 0.31
N GLY A 56 13.58 -5.40 -0.63
CA GLY A 56 13.64 -5.13 -2.06
C GLY A 56 12.29 -4.57 -2.55
N MET A 57 12.37 -3.59 -3.42
CA MET A 57 11.23 -2.94 -4.05
C MET A 57 11.22 -3.35 -5.53
N THR A 58 10.26 -4.17 -5.94
CA THR A 58 10.08 -4.50 -7.36
C THR A 58 8.98 -3.60 -7.93
N VAL A 59 9.38 -2.54 -8.62
CA VAL A 59 8.43 -1.70 -9.34
C VAL A 59 8.30 -2.23 -10.75
N ILE A 60 7.27 -3.00 -11.00
CA ILE A 60 6.76 -3.13 -12.36
C ILE A 60 5.98 -1.81 -12.57
N ASN A 61 6.06 -1.16 -13.72
CA ASN A 61 5.52 0.19 -14.01
C ASN A 61 4.29 0.83 -13.24
N GLY A 62 4.36 1.16 -11.94
CA GLY A 62 3.44 2.10 -11.23
C GLY A 62 4.17 3.11 -10.31
N ARG A 63 3.72 4.37 -10.29
CA ARG A 63 4.42 5.50 -9.66
C ARG A 63 4.37 5.35 -8.14
N ILE A 64 5.54 5.24 -7.49
CA ILE A 64 5.66 5.17 -6.03
C ILE A 64 6.25 6.47 -5.51
N VAL A 65 5.53 7.13 -4.60
CA VAL A 65 6.00 8.31 -3.87
C VAL A 65 6.31 7.92 -2.43
N GLY A 66 7.59 7.69 -2.16
CA GLY A 66 8.13 7.63 -0.81
C GLY A 66 8.00 6.27 -0.18
N ALA A 67 9.16 5.66 0.06
CA ALA A 67 9.41 4.74 1.16
C ALA A 67 9.85 5.58 2.37
N GLN A 68 9.01 5.79 3.38
CA GLN A 68 9.41 6.53 4.60
C GLN A 68 9.91 5.55 5.67
N MET A 69 11.23 5.37 5.76
CA MET A 69 11.82 4.53 6.80
C MET A 69 11.82 5.26 8.14
N ALA A 70 11.07 4.75 9.12
CA ALA A 70 11.02 5.30 10.47
C ALA A 70 11.12 4.17 11.51
N ASN A 71 12.32 3.99 12.07
CA ASN A 71 12.47 3.43 13.40
C ASN A 71 12.85 4.57 14.35
N GLY A 72 12.09 4.70 15.43
CA GLY A 72 12.32 5.68 16.48
C GLY A 72 13.66 5.46 17.18
N HIS A 73 14.70 6.09 16.64
CA HIS A 73 15.91 6.63 17.28
C HIS A 73 16.68 7.32 16.15
N VAL A 74 17.23 8.51 16.39
CA VAL A 74 17.93 9.33 15.38
C VAL A 74 19.21 8.61 14.92
N PHE A 75 19.07 7.75 13.92
CA PHE A 75 20.16 7.18 13.16
C PHE A 75 19.97 7.60 11.71
N GLY A 76 20.98 8.23 11.11
CA GLY A 76 20.99 8.50 9.67
C GLY A 76 20.80 7.21 8.87
N GLY A 77 20.39 7.35 7.60
CA GLY A 77 20.16 6.23 6.69
C GLY A 77 18.78 6.20 6.04
N ALA A 78 17.93 7.19 6.31
CA ALA A 78 16.60 7.25 5.70
C ALA A 78 16.71 7.62 4.20
N VAL A 79 16.24 6.72 3.33
CA VAL A 79 16.28 6.88 1.87
C VAL A 79 14.87 7.04 1.33
N SER A 80 14.64 8.14 0.62
CA SER A 80 13.44 8.31 -0.19
C SER A 80 13.64 7.68 -1.56
N VAL A 81 12.70 6.82 -1.93
CA VAL A 81 12.63 6.19 -3.23
C VAL A 81 11.41 6.70 -3.98
N LEU A 82 11.65 7.36 -5.12
CA LEU A 82 10.63 7.82 -6.04
C LEU A 82 10.77 7.04 -7.34
N VAL A 83 9.69 6.38 -7.74
CA VAL A 83 9.62 5.68 -9.03
C VAL A 83 8.50 6.28 -9.84
N GLU A 84 8.78 6.68 -11.07
CA GLU A 84 7.82 7.20 -12.04
C GLU A 84 7.81 6.29 -13.25
N VAL A 85 6.63 5.97 -13.75
CA VAL A 85 6.39 4.82 -14.63
C VAL A 85 5.00 4.98 -15.25
N PRO A 86 4.74 4.35 -16.42
CA PRO A 86 3.46 4.49 -17.12
C PRO A 86 2.25 4.07 -16.30
N THR A 87 1.11 4.70 -16.56
CA THR A 87 -0.18 4.34 -15.95
C THR A 87 -0.57 2.90 -16.27
N GLY A 88 -1.20 2.23 -15.30
CA GLY A 88 -1.81 0.93 -15.52
C GLY A 88 -0.82 -0.23 -15.40
N THR A 89 0.21 -0.10 -14.57
CA THR A 89 1.03 -1.27 -14.28
C THR A 89 1.13 -1.65 -12.80
N ALA A 90 1.37 -2.95 -12.62
CA ALA A 90 1.49 -3.68 -11.37
C ALA A 90 2.70 -3.23 -10.57
N ILE A 91 2.60 -3.06 -9.25
CA ILE A 91 3.75 -2.82 -8.38
C ILE A 91 3.86 -3.95 -7.35
N SER A 92 5.09 -4.26 -6.93
CA SER A 92 5.39 -5.26 -5.91
C SER A 92 6.40 -4.70 -4.90
N VAL A 93 5.89 -4.18 -3.79
CA VAL A 93 6.69 -3.56 -2.75
C VAL A 93 6.78 -4.46 -1.55
N THR A 94 8.00 -4.84 -1.18
CA THR A 94 8.29 -5.36 0.15
C THR A 94 8.92 -4.18 0.89
N THR A 95 8.50 -3.85 2.12
CA THR A 95 9.25 -2.94 3.02
C THR A 95 9.29 -3.36 4.50
N GLU A 96 10.41 -3.30 5.23
CA GLU A 96 10.41 -3.60 6.67
C GLU A 96 9.87 -2.41 7.44
N SER A 97 10.47 -1.25 7.21
CA SER A 97 10.08 0.02 7.77
C SER A 97 10.02 0.98 6.61
N ALA A 98 8.88 1.04 5.92
CA ALA A 98 8.60 2.15 5.02
C ALA A 98 7.12 2.36 4.76
N ASP A 99 6.69 3.62 4.74
CA ASP A 99 5.40 3.96 4.14
C ASP A 99 5.44 3.69 2.64
N VAL A 100 4.32 3.28 2.03
CA VAL A 100 4.22 3.06 0.59
C VAL A 100 3.09 3.91 0.07
N ARG A 101 3.37 4.83 -0.85
CA ARG A 101 2.32 5.63 -1.49
C ARG A 101 2.31 5.47 -2.99
N THR A 102 1.15 5.19 -3.56
CA THR A 102 0.94 5.23 -5.02
C THR A 102 0.17 6.50 -5.39
N LEU A 103 0.53 7.09 -6.53
CA LEU A 103 -0.20 8.23 -7.10
C LEU A 103 -0.58 7.91 -8.55
N GLY A 104 -1.83 8.18 -8.91
CA GLY A 104 -2.40 7.81 -10.20
C GLY A 104 -2.84 6.35 -10.26
N THR A 105 -3.08 5.85 -11.47
CA THR A 105 -3.65 4.51 -11.68
C THR A 105 -2.57 3.45 -11.87
N VAL A 106 -2.62 2.40 -11.05
CA VAL A 106 -1.81 1.17 -11.16
C VAL A 106 -2.72 -0.03 -11.42
N SER A 107 -2.29 -1.01 -12.21
CA SER A 107 -3.14 -2.18 -12.49
C SER A 107 -3.20 -3.14 -11.30
N GLU A 108 -2.11 -3.24 -10.55
CA GLU A 108 -2.01 -4.12 -9.38
C GLU A 108 -1.05 -3.50 -8.37
N ALA A 109 -1.29 -3.71 -7.09
CA ALA A 109 -0.39 -3.34 -6.02
C ALA A 109 -0.29 -4.49 -5.03
N TRP A 110 0.84 -5.19 -5.05
CA TRP A 110 1.22 -6.16 -4.03
C TRP A 110 2.16 -5.48 -3.05
N VAL A 111 1.72 -5.29 -1.82
CA VAL A 111 2.48 -4.61 -0.77
C VAL A 111 2.58 -5.52 0.43
N TRP A 112 3.81 -5.80 0.85
CA TRP A 112 4.10 -6.48 2.11
C TRP A 112 4.98 -5.57 2.96
N THR A 113 4.58 -5.33 4.21
CA THR A 113 5.41 -4.60 5.15
C THR A 113 5.37 -5.13 6.57
N VAL A 114 6.43 -4.88 7.34
CA VAL A 114 6.40 -5.11 8.80
C VAL A 114 5.85 -3.86 9.48
N SER A 115 6.40 -2.70 9.14
CA SER A 115 6.05 -1.39 9.68
C SER A 115 5.98 -0.35 8.56
N GLY A 116 4.87 0.38 8.51
CA GLY A 116 4.66 1.44 7.52
C GLY A 116 3.24 1.48 7.01
N ASP A 117 2.80 2.71 6.71
CA ASP A 117 1.47 2.98 6.18
C ASP A 117 1.44 2.70 4.67
N VAL A 118 0.37 2.08 4.20
CA VAL A 118 0.12 1.86 2.77
C VAL A 118 -0.99 2.78 2.31
N ALA A 119 -0.66 3.76 1.49
CA ALA A 119 -1.62 4.66 0.85
C ALA A 119 -1.69 4.40 -0.65
N VAL A 120 -2.83 3.95 -1.15
CA VAL A 120 -3.00 3.75 -2.60
C VAL A 120 -3.98 4.76 -3.20
N ASP A 121 -3.68 5.22 -4.41
CA ASP A 121 -4.66 5.88 -5.27
C ASP A 121 -5.43 4.80 -6.04
N THR A 122 -5.69 4.98 -7.34
CA THR A 122 -6.54 4.08 -8.12
C THR A 122 -5.82 2.78 -8.44
N VAL A 123 -6.40 1.64 -8.07
CA VAL A 123 -5.78 0.33 -8.28
C VAL A 123 -6.80 -0.76 -8.63
N SER A 124 -6.59 -1.49 -9.73
CA SER A 124 -7.53 -2.57 -10.07
C SER A 124 -7.41 -3.80 -9.16
N SER A 125 -6.23 -4.10 -8.62
CA SER A 125 -6.03 -5.20 -7.67
C SER A 125 -5.07 -4.82 -6.55
N LEU A 126 -5.57 -4.67 -5.33
CA LEU A 126 -4.76 -4.42 -4.13
C LEU A 126 -4.61 -5.70 -3.30
N VAL A 127 -3.36 -6.09 -3.04
CA VAL A 127 -3.01 -7.06 -2.01
C VAL A 127 -2.05 -6.38 -1.04
N ALA A 128 -2.54 -6.02 0.15
CA ALA A 128 -1.72 -5.38 1.19
C ALA A 128 -1.61 -6.28 2.42
N GLN A 129 -0.40 -6.49 2.91
CA GLN A 129 -0.11 -7.20 4.14
C GLN A 129 0.82 -6.36 4.99
N THR A 130 0.41 -6.04 6.21
CA THR A 130 1.24 -5.32 7.18
C THR A 130 1.20 -5.98 8.55
N VAL A 131 2.25 -5.83 9.36
CA VAL A 131 2.19 -6.21 10.78
C VAL A 131 1.73 -5.00 11.60
N SER A 132 2.30 -3.83 11.34
CA SER A 132 1.98 -2.57 12.01
C SER A 132 1.92 -1.44 10.99
N GLY A 133 0.73 -0.94 10.68
CA GLY A 133 0.57 0.19 9.78
C GLY A 133 -0.84 0.28 9.23
N ASP A 134 -1.22 1.49 8.86
CA ASP A 134 -2.56 1.75 8.34
C ASP A 134 -2.60 1.50 6.84
N VAL A 135 -3.74 1.02 6.35
CA VAL A 135 -3.96 0.83 4.91
C VAL A 135 -5.10 1.72 4.46
N ARG A 136 -4.78 2.74 3.65
CA ARG A 136 -5.74 3.76 3.23
C ARG A 136 -5.80 3.83 1.70
N SER A 137 -7.00 3.90 1.14
CA SER A 137 -7.17 4.43 -0.23
C SER A 137 -7.24 5.95 -0.13
N SER A 138 -6.32 6.66 -0.78
CA SER A 138 -6.23 8.11 -0.78
C SER A 138 -7.54 8.76 -1.27
N VAL A 139 -7.90 9.87 -0.62
CA VAL A 139 -9.21 10.51 -0.71
C VAL A 139 -9.35 11.22 -2.07
N GLY A 140 -10.07 10.60 -3.00
CA GLY A 140 -10.34 11.05 -4.37
C GLY A 140 -11.41 10.18 -5.04
N PRO A 141 -11.61 10.23 -6.38
CA PRO A 141 -12.43 9.26 -7.12
C PRO A 141 -11.76 7.87 -7.20
N THR A 142 -10.92 7.56 -6.22
CA THR A 142 -10.08 6.38 -6.09
C THR A 142 -10.93 5.13 -6.05
N LEU A 143 -10.70 4.25 -7.02
CA LEU A 143 -11.39 2.97 -7.14
C LEU A 143 -10.39 1.84 -6.91
N VAL A 144 -10.69 1.03 -5.90
CA VAL A 144 -10.09 -0.28 -5.75
C VAL A 144 -11.05 -1.32 -6.30
N ASP A 145 -10.78 -1.85 -7.50
CA ASP A 145 -11.70 -2.82 -8.13
C ASP A 145 -11.74 -4.15 -7.37
N ARG A 146 -10.62 -4.54 -6.78
CA ARG A 146 -10.53 -5.67 -5.86
C ARG A 146 -9.49 -5.42 -4.78
N ALA A 147 -9.83 -5.72 -3.53
CA ALA A 147 -8.90 -5.58 -2.41
C ALA A 147 -8.82 -6.86 -1.56
N ARG A 148 -7.60 -7.21 -1.14
CA ARG A 148 -7.32 -8.16 -0.06
C ARG A 148 -6.30 -7.54 0.89
N VAL A 149 -6.77 -7.12 2.06
CA VAL A 149 -5.92 -6.47 3.06
C VAL A 149 -5.85 -7.31 4.33
N LYS A 150 -4.64 -7.49 4.84
CA LYS A 150 -4.38 -8.11 6.14
C LYS A 150 -3.46 -7.21 6.95
N THR A 151 -3.84 -6.91 8.18
CA THR A 151 -2.96 -6.26 9.15
C THR A 151 -3.04 -6.94 10.52
N THR A 152 -1.95 -6.96 11.28
CA THR A 152 -2.05 -7.34 12.70
C THR A 152 -2.51 -6.15 13.52
N SER A 153 -1.88 -4.99 13.33
CA SER A 153 -2.21 -3.74 14.00
C SER A 153 -2.26 -2.59 13.00
N GLY A 154 -3.38 -1.88 12.94
CA GLY A 154 -3.54 -0.70 12.10
C GLY A 154 -4.96 -0.56 11.59
N ASP A 155 -5.34 0.68 11.30
CA ASP A 155 -6.64 1.02 10.75
C ASP A 155 -6.65 0.78 9.25
N VAL A 156 -7.80 0.34 8.74
CA VAL A 156 -8.00 0.12 7.31
C VAL A 156 -9.15 1.00 6.83
N ASP A 157 -8.89 1.85 5.84
CA ASP A 157 -9.89 2.70 5.19
C ASP A 157 -9.82 2.53 3.68
N LEU A 158 -10.83 1.86 3.09
CA LEU A 158 -10.85 1.56 1.65
C LEU A 158 -12.16 1.95 0.99
N ARG A 159 -12.05 2.60 -0.17
CA ARG A 159 -13.12 2.79 -1.16
C ARG A 159 -12.96 1.74 -2.26
N ALA A 160 -13.96 0.86 -2.43
CA ALA A 160 -13.90 -0.26 -3.36
C ALA A 160 -15.05 -0.23 -4.38
N SER A 161 -14.71 -0.32 -5.67
CA SER A 161 -15.66 -0.49 -6.78
C SER A 161 -16.11 -1.95 -6.95
N GLY A 162 -15.41 -2.90 -6.34
CA GLY A 162 -15.75 -4.32 -6.41
C GLY A 162 -15.44 -5.05 -5.10
N PRO A 163 -15.15 -6.37 -5.16
CA PRO A 163 -14.97 -7.18 -3.96
C PRO A 163 -13.77 -6.74 -3.11
N ALA A 164 -14.01 -6.51 -1.82
CA ALA A 164 -12.97 -6.16 -0.86
C ALA A 164 -13.02 -7.06 0.38
N SER A 165 -11.89 -7.63 0.77
CA SER A 165 -11.75 -8.45 1.96
C SER A 165 -10.67 -7.88 2.87
N VAL A 166 -11.05 -7.43 4.05
CA VAL A 166 -10.17 -6.91 5.09
C VAL A 166 -10.18 -7.84 6.30
N SER A 167 -8.99 -8.13 6.83
CA SER A 167 -8.85 -8.87 8.09
C SER A 167 -7.79 -8.21 8.96
N THR A 168 -8.16 -7.83 10.17
CA THR A 168 -7.25 -7.24 11.16
C THR A 168 -7.27 -8.02 12.47
N VAL A 169 -6.24 -7.88 13.31
CA VAL A 169 -6.33 -8.32 14.72
C VAL A 169 -6.75 -7.15 15.59
N SER A 170 -6.07 -6.02 15.46
CA SER A 170 -6.41 -4.77 16.16
C SER A 170 -6.45 -3.60 15.17
N GLY A 171 -7.51 -2.80 15.25
CA GLY A 171 -7.70 -1.61 14.42
C GLY A 171 -9.12 -1.49 13.88
N ASP A 172 -9.52 -0.26 13.60
CA ASP A 172 -10.82 0.06 13.02
C ASP A 172 -10.82 -0.25 11.51
N VAL A 173 -11.95 -0.75 11.01
CA VAL A 173 -12.12 -1.05 9.58
C VAL A 173 -13.24 -0.21 9.01
N ARG A 174 -12.90 0.64 8.04
CA ARG A 174 -13.82 1.46 7.25
C ARG A 174 -13.79 0.98 5.81
N LEU A 175 -14.92 0.45 5.35
CA LEU A 175 -15.11 0.06 3.95
C LEU A 175 -16.23 0.89 3.33
N HIS A 176 -16.01 1.35 2.12
CA HIS A 176 -16.99 2.10 1.36
C HIS A 176 -17.14 1.55 -0.05
N GLY A 177 -18.31 0.99 -0.37
CA GLY A 177 -18.60 0.46 -1.70
C GLY A 177 -19.06 1.53 -2.68
N THR A 178 -18.36 1.73 -3.78
CA THR A 178 -18.68 2.75 -4.79
C THR A 178 -19.22 2.16 -6.10
N GLY A 179 -19.03 0.86 -6.33
CA GLY A 179 -19.40 0.20 -7.59
C GLY A 179 -20.79 -0.43 -7.58
N PRO A 180 -21.28 -0.86 -8.76
CA PRO A 180 -22.64 -1.40 -8.91
C PRO A 180 -22.85 -2.71 -8.13
N SER A 181 -21.79 -3.48 -7.89
CA SER A 181 -21.79 -4.70 -7.08
C SER A 181 -20.48 -4.81 -6.31
N ALA A 182 -20.51 -4.55 -5.00
CA ALA A 182 -19.33 -4.66 -4.13
C ALA A 182 -19.59 -5.63 -2.97
N ASP A 183 -18.95 -6.79 -3.02
CA ASP A 183 -18.93 -7.74 -1.92
C ASP A 183 -17.87 -7.30 -0.89
N LEU A 184 -18.34 -6.69 0.20
CA LEU A 184 -17.46 -6.11 1.22
C LEU A 184 -17.42 -7.02 2.45
N THR A 185 -16.25 -7.58 2.72
CA THR A 185 -15.99 -8.41 3.91
C THR A 185 -14.97 -7.72 4.82
N ALA A 186 -15.34 -7.47 6.07
CA ALA A 186 -14.47 -6.94 7.10
C ALA A 186 -14.48 -7.85 8.34
N ARG A 187 -13.30 -8.20 8.84
CA ARG A 187 -13.14 -8.97 10.07
C ARG A 187 -12.06 -8.33 10.93
N THR A 188 -12.33 -8.14 12.22
CA THR A 188 -11.32 -7.75 13.22
C THR A 188 -11.52 -8.58 14.49
N VAL A 189 -10.48 -8.69 15.32
CA VAL A 189 -10.65 -9.20 16.70
C VAL A 189 -11.03 -8.04 17.61
N SER A 190 -10.32 -6.92 17.53
CA SER A 190 -10.58 -5.72 18.32
C SER A 190 -10.62 -4.47 17.44
N GLY A 191 -11.75 -3.79 17.43
CA GLY A 191 -11.97 -2.56 16.66
C GLY A 191 -13.40 -2.39 16.18
N ASP A 192 -13.77 -1.15 15.85
CA ASP A 192 -15.06 -0.81 15.25
C ASP A 192 -15.00 -1.09 13.74
N ILE A 193 -16.06 -1.70 13.20
CA ILE A 193 -16.23 -1.92 11.77
C ILE A 193 -17.34 -1.01 11.27
N THR A 194 -17.04 -0.19 10.27
CA THR A 194 -18.02 0.60 9.53
C THR A 194 -17.95 0.22 8.06
N ILE A 195 -19.03 -0.36 7.54
CA ILE A 195 -19.25 -0.52 6.11
C ILE A 195 -20.29 0.52 5.69
N SER A 196 -20.06 1.16 4.56
CA SER A 196 -20.96 2.09 3.90
C SER A 196 -20.93 1.86 2.40
N ALA A 197 -21.85 2.45 1.64
CA ALA A 197 -21.83 2.37 0.19
C ALA A 197 -22.56 3.57 -0.44
N ASP A 198 -22.27 3.85 -1.70
CA ASP A 198 -22.99 4.83 -2.50
C ASP A 198 -24.46 4.39 -2.70
N PRO A 199 -25.42 5.32 -2.86
CA PRO A 199 -26.84 4.97 -3.00
C PRO A 199 -27.16 4.00 -4.15
N SER A 200 -26.35 4.02 -5.22
CA SER A 200 -26.48 3.14 -6.39
C SER A 200 -25.76 1.80 -6.24
N ALA A 201 -24.93 1.63 -5.22
CA ALA A 201 -24.13 0.42 -5.02
C ALA A 201 -24.97 -0.69 -4.40
N ARG A 202 -24.98 -1.87 -5.03
CA ARG A 202 -25.55 -3.07 -4.43
C ARG A 202 -24.44 -3.78 -3.68
N ILE A 203 -24.60 -3.92 -2.36
CA ILE A 203 -23.58 -4.55 -1.52
C ILE A 203 -24.15 -5.69 -0.69
N ALA A 204 -23.33 -6.70 -0.45
CA ALA A 204 -23.58 -7.78 0.49
C ALA A 204 -22.53 -7.73 1.61
N PRO A 205 -22.70 -6.84 2.61
CA PRO A 205 -21.67 -6.62 3.62
C PRO A 205 -21.60 -7.78 4.61
N ILE A 206 -20.39 -8.30 4.84
CA ILE A 206 -20.09 -9.25 5.92
C ILE A 206 -19.12 -8.58 6.88
N ALA A 207 -19.58 -8.22 8.07
CA ALA A 207 -18.77 -7.59 9.11
C ALA A 207 -18.76 -8.45 10.38
N ARG A 208 -17.57 -8.71 10.95
CA ARG A 208 -17.42 -9.43 12.23
C ARG A 208 -16.31 -8.83 13.07
N THR A 209 -16.63 -8.45 14.30
CA THR A 209 -15.66 -8.09 15.34
C THR A 209 -15.89 -8.95 16.57
N VAL A 210 -14.84 -9.30 17.32
CA VAL A 210 -14.99 -9.95 18.63
C VAL A 210 -15.27 -8.91 19.71
N SER A 211 -14.56 -7.78 19.66
CA SER A 211 -14.72 -6.64 20.55
C SER A 211 -14.76 -5.34 19.75
N GLY A 212 -15.90 -4.66 19.78
CA GLY A 212 -16.15 -3.42 19.04
C GLY A 212 -17.58 -3.36 18.51
N ARG A 213 -17.90 -2.27 17.80
CA ARG A 213 -19.21 -2.06 17.18
C ARG A 213 -19.16 -2.33 15.69
N VAL A 214 -20.24 -2.90 15.18
CA VAL A 214 -20.45 -3.10 13.75
C VAL A 214 -21.54 -2.15 13.26
N ARG A 215 -21.21 -1.36 12.25
CA ARG A 215 -22.14 -0.53 11.49
C ARG A 215 -22.08 -0.96 10.03
N THR A 216 -23.22 -1.35 9.48
CA THR A 216 -23.38 -1.74 8.08
C THR A 216 -24.68 -1.13 7.56
N PRO A 217 -24.79 -0.77 6.27
CA PRO A 217 -26.08 -0.38 5.72
C PRO A 217 -27.03 -1.57 5.80
N ALA A 218 -28.34 -1.27 5.86
CA ALA A 218 -29.36 -2.30 5.80
C ALA A 218 -29.14 -3.13 4.52
N VAL A 219 -29.03 -4.46 4.66
CA VAL A 219 -28.97 -5.36 3.52
C VAL A 219 -30.27 -5.14 2.74
N GLN A 220 -30.19 -4.57 1.53
CA GLN A 220 -31.35 -4.59 0.63
C GLN A 220 -31.60 -6.05 0.29
N GLY A 221 -32.57 -6.65 0.98
CA GLY A 221 -32.96 -8.04 0.77
C GLY A 221 -33.23 -8.28 -0.70
N ARG A 222 -32.74 -9.41 -1.22
CA ARG A 222 -33.20 -9.96 -2.49
C ARG A 222 -34.69 -10.27 -2.32
N GLY A 223 -35.54 -9.32 -2.68
CA GLY A 223 -36.95 -9.59 -2.93
C GLY A 223 -37.02 -10.56 -4.10
N TRP A 224 -37.52 -11.76 -3.82
CA TRP A 224 -38.03 -12.68 -4.84
C TRP A 224 -39.41 -12.22 -5.26
#